data_AF-A0A6M0G422-F1
#
_entry.id   AF-A0A6M0G422-F1
#
_cell.length_a   1.000
_cell.length_b   1.000
_cell.length_c   1.000
_cell.angle_alpha   90.00
_cell.angle_beta   90.00
_cell.angle_gamma   90.00
#
_symmetry.space_group_name_H-M   'P 1'
#
loop_
_entity.id
_entity.type
_entity.pdbx_description
1 polymer ?
#
loop_
_entity_poly.entity_id
_entity_poly.type
_entity_poly.pdbx_seq_one_letter_code
_entity_poly.pdbx_strand_id
1 'polypeptide(L)' 'MPQALKAIYRSGTFILQTACDLPEGVEVELFVESSSVIPPKIVDIGARENFLKLLVERMQQNPIPTNSPRLTRDMLHERC' A
#
# COMPACT_ATOMS: atom_id res chain seq x y z
N MET A 1 -5.55 0.88 -31.16
CA MET A 1 -4.59 0.64 -30.07
C MET A 1 -5.33 0.85 -28.77
N PRO A 2 -5.28 -0.07 -27.79
CA PRO A 2 -5.96 0.12 -26.50
C PRO A 2 -5.32 1.29 -25.73
N GLN A 3 -6.14 2.17 -25.19
CA GLN A 3 -5.70 3.28 -24.34
C GLN A 3 -5.98 2.90 -22.87
N ALA A 4 -4.95 2.86 -22.04
CA ALA A 4 -5.12 2.62 -20.61
C ALA A 4 -5.48 3.94 -19.91
N LEU A 5 -6.59 3.94 -19.17
CA LEU A 5 -7.06 5.09 -18.41
C LEU A 5 -6.98 4.78 -16.92
N LYS A 6 -6.48 5.74 -16.13
CA LYS A 6 -6.48 5.61 -14.67
C LYS A 6 -7.78 6.11 -14.10
N ALA A 7 -8.37 5.31 -13.22
CA ALA A 7 -9.58 5.67 -12.48
C ALA A 7 -9.44 5.32 -11.01
N ILE A 8 -10.22 5.98 -10.16
CA ILE A 8 -10.39 5.65 -8.76
C ILE A 8 -11.80 5.13 -8.57
N TYR A 9 -11.93 3.94 -8.00
CA TYR A 9 -13.24 3.42 -7.60
C TYR A 9 -13.70 4.10 -6.30
N ARG A 10 -14.85 4.79 -6.36
CA ARG A 10 -15.46 5.44 -5.21
C ARG A 10 -16.98 5.30 -5.29
N SER A 11 -17.59 4.77 -4.24
CA SER A 11 -19.05 4.68 -4.07
C SER A 11 -19.78 4.00 -5.25
N GLY A 12 -19.22 2.93 -5.82
CA GLY A 12 -19.86 2.23 -6.94
C GLY A 12 -19.49 2.78 -8.33
N THR A 13 -18.68 3.84 -8.41
CA THR A 13 -18.36 4.52 -9.67
C THR A 13 -16.85 4.60 -9.89
N PHE A 14 -16.41 4.42 -11.14
CA PHE A 14 -15.02 4.65 -11.55
C PHE A 14 -14.86 6.10 -11.99
N ILE A 15 -14.09 6.88 -11.22
CA ILE A 15 -13.82 8.29 -11.49
C ILE A 15 -12.49 8.39 -12.21
N LEU A 16 -12.50 8.80 -13.48
CA LEU A 16 -11.29 8.99 -14.28
C LEU A 16 -10.40 10.08 -13.66
N GLN A 17 -9.09 9.85 -13.63
CA GLN A 17 -8.11 10.85 -13.17
C GLN A 17 -7.79 11.89 -14.25
N THR A 18 -7.94 11.52 -15.52
CA THR A 18 -7.72 12.39 -16.67
C THR A 18 -8.96 12.38 -17.55
N ALA A 19 -9.32 13.52 -18.13
CA ALA A 19 -10.40 13.61 -19.10
C ALA A 19 -10.17 12.65 -20.27
N CYS A 20 -11.25 12.05 -20.78
CA CYS A 20 -11.22 11.14 -21.91
C CYS A 20 -12.42 11.41 -22.80
N ASP A 21 -12.16 11.66 -24.09
CA ASP A 21 -13.18 11.97 -25.08
C ASP A 21 -13.63 10.68 -25.77
N LEU A 22 -14.42 9.87 -25.06
CA LEU A 22 -15.06 8.67 -25.62
C LEU A 22 -16.54 8.98 -25.91
N PRO A 23 -17.08 8.50 -27.05
CA PRO A 23 -18.51 8.64 -27.32
C PRO A 23 -19.35 7.88 -26.29
N GLU A 24 -20.55 8.37 -26.04
CA GLU A 24 -21.51 7.73 -25.15
C GLU A 24 -21.88 6.33 -25.67
N GLY A 25 -21.96 5.35 -24.76
CA GLY A 25 -22.29 3.96 -25.11
C GLY A 25 -21.11 3.09 -25.56
N VAL A 26 -19.88 3.60 -25.52
CA VAL A 26 -18.69 2.77 -25.80
C VAL A 26 -18.49 1.71 -24.71
N GLU A 27 -18.39 0.46 -25.14
CA GLU A 27 -17.97 -0.64 -24.27
C GLU A 27 -16.48 -0.52 -23.92
N VAL A 28 -16.17 -0.73 -22.64
CA VAL A 28 -14.81 -0.68 -22.12
C VAL A 28 -14.52 -1.90 -21.26
N GLU A 29 -13.27 -2.34 -21.25
CA GLU A 29 -12.78 -3.38 -20.37
C GLU A 29 -12.15 -2.74 -19.12
N LEU A 30 -12.49 -3.27 -17.94
CA LEU A 30 -11.98 -2.77 -16.67
C LEU A 30 -10.93 -3.73 -16.11
N PHE A 31 -9.72 -3.21 -15.90
CA PHE A 31 -8.67 -3.92 -15.17
C PHE A 31 -8.46 -3.28 -13.80
N VAL A 32 -8.73 -4.03 -12.73
CA VAL A 32 -8.56 -3.55 -11.34
C VAL A 32 -7.24 -4.08 -10.79
N GLU A 33 -6.24 -3.21 -10.70
CA GLU A 33 -5.01 -3.52 -9.99
C GLU A 33 -5.28 -3.50 -8.47
N SER A 34 -5.26 -4.68 -7.85
CA SER A 34 -5.20 -4.75 -6.39
C SER A 34 -3.85 -4.18 -5.92
N SER A 35 -3.86 -3.37 -4.86
CA SER A 35 -2.64 -2.90 -4.22
C SER A 35 -1.92 -4.12 -3.64
N SER A 36 -1.06 -4.73 -4.44
CA SER A 36 -0.05 -5.62 -3.92
C SER A 36 0.98 -4.72 -3.25
N VAL A 37 1.01 -4.74 -1.91
CA VAL A 37 2.17 -4.25 -1.18
C VAL A 37 3.30 -5.19 -1.54
N ILE A 38 4.01 -4.90 -2.62
CA ILE A 38 5.21 -5.63 -2.97
C ILE A 38 6.26 -5.18 -1.95
N PRO A 39 6.69 -6.06 -1.03
CA PRO A 39 7.71 -5.68 -0.07
C PRO A 39 8.96 -5.29 -0.87
N PRO A 40 9.64 -4.19 -0.48
CA PRO A 40 10.87 -3.79 -1.14
C PRO A 40 11.87 -4.96 -1.06
N LYS A 41 12.22 -5.52 -2.21
CA LYS A 41 13.24 -6.57 -2.29
C LYS A 41 14.61 -5.92 -2.26
N ILE A 42 15.31 -6.06 -1.14
CA ILE A 42 16.74 -5.77 -1.09
C ILE A 42 17.46 -6.97 -1.69
N VAL A 43 17.86 -6.85 -2.96
CA VAL A 43 18.52 -7.92 -3.73
C VAL A 43 19.99 -8.06 -3.35
N ASP A 44 20.64 -6.94 -3.02
CA ASP A 44 22.03 -6.93 -2.56
C ASP A 44 22.16 -7.36 -1.10
N ILE A 45 23.03 -8.34 -0.85
CA ILE A 45 23.22 -8.94 0.47
C ILE A 45 23.86 -7.92 1.43
N GLY A 46 24.84 -7.12 0.96
CA GLY A 46 25.51 -6.12 1.78
C GLY A 46 24.57 -4.99 2.20
N ALA A 47 23.74 -4.50 1.28
CA ALA A 47 22.68 -3.53 1.57
C ALA A 47 21.67 -4.09 2.57
N ARG A 48 21.33 -5.38 2.48
CA ARG A 48 20.40 -6.03 3.41
C ARG A 48 20.97 -6.10 4.83
N GLU A 49 22.23 -6.50 4.97
CA GLU A 49 22.89 -6.57 6.28
C GLU A 49 22.97 -5.19 6.95
N ASN A 50 23.38 -4.18 6.19
CA ASN A 50 23.43 -2.80 6.68
C ASN A 50 22.05 -2.28 7.08
N PHE A 51 21.02 -2.55 6.27
CA PHE A 51 19.65 -2.18 6.58
C PHE A 51 19.15 -2.83 7.87
N LEU A 52 19.38 -4.13 8.04
CA LEU A 52 18.96 -4.87 9.25
C LEU A 52 19.66 -4.34 10.50
N LYS A 53 20.96 -4.02 10.40
CA LYS A 53 21.70 -3.41 11.51
C LYS A 53 21.09 -2.08 11.94
N LEU A 54 20.86 -1.18 10.99
CA LEU A 54 20.23 0.13 11.25
C LEU A 54 18.79 0.03 11.75
N LEU A 55 18.06 -1.00 11.34
CA LEU A 55 16.71 -1.27 11.82
C LEU A 55 16.74 -1.65 13.31
N VAL A 56 17.60 -2.60 13.68
CA VAL A 56 17.73 -3.05 15.07
C VAL A 56 18.21 -1.92 15.98
N GLU A 57 19.21 -1.15 15.55
CA GLU A 57 19.70 0.01 16.31
C GLU A 57 18.56 1.02 16.60
N ARG A 58 17.73 1.34 15.61
CA ARG A 58 16.57 2.23 15.80
C ARG A 58 15.53 1.66 16.75
N MET A 59 15.25 0.36 16.66
CA MET A 59 14.30 -0.30 17.56
C MET A 59 14.79 -0.29 19.00
N GLN A 60 16.10 -0.47 19.22
CA GLN A 60 16.71 -0.41 20.55
C GLN A 60 16.70 1.02 21.13
N GLN A 61 16.86 2.04 20.28
CA GLN A 61 16.77 3.45 20.68
C GLN A 61 15.34 3.91 20.97
N ASN A 62 14.33 3.15 20.57
CA ASN A 62 12.92 3.46 20.82
C ASN A 62 12.23 2.31 21.58
N PRO A 63 12.63 2.05 22.85
CA PRO A 63 12.02 1.00 23.64
C PRO A 63 10.55 1.34 23.93
N ILE A 64 9.72 0.30 24.03
CA ILE A 64 8.33 0.45 24.45
C ILE A 64 8.33 1.04 25.88
N PRO A 65 7.67 2.19 26.12
CA PRO A 65 7.58 2.78 27.45
C PRO A 65 7.03 1.76 28.47
N THR A 66 7.56 1.77 29.70
CA THR A 66 7.17 0.80 30.75
C THR A 66 5.70 0.90 31.14
N ASN A 67 5.06 2.05 30.91
CA ASN A 67 3.63 2.27 31.12
C ASN A 67 2.76 1.94 29.88
N SER A 68 3.33 1.35 28.83
CA SER A 68 2.57 1.06 27.61
C SER A 68 1.50 0.00 27.88
N PRO A 69 0.26 0.21 27.43
CA PRO A 69 -0.80 -0.78 27.58
C PRO A 69 -0.45 -2.04 26.78
N ARG A 70 -0.65 -3.22 27.39
CA ARG A 70 -0.57 -4.49 26.67
C ARG A 70 -1.85 -4.67 25.87
N LEU A 71 -1.77 -4.48 24.56
CA LEU A 71 -2.90 -4.68 23.67
C LEU A 71 -2.97 -6.16 23.28
N THR A 72 -4.16 -6.75 23.41
CA THR A 72 -4.43 -8.07 22.84
C THR A 72 -4.65 -7.94 21.33
N ARG A 73 -4.60 -9.08 20.63
CA ARG A 73 -4.90 -9.14 19.20
C ARG A 73 -6.25 -8.51 18.86
N ASP A 74 -7.28 -8.80 19.66
CA ASP A 74 -8.64 -8.32 19.41
C ASP A 74 -8.74 -6.79 19.61
N MET A 75 -8.04 -6.24 20.62
CA MET A 75 -7.97 -4.78 20.84
C MET A 75 -7.23 -4.03 19.72
N LEU A 76 -6.35 -4.68 18.97
CA LEU A 76 -5.71 -4.08 17.80
C LEU A 76 -6.64 -4.08 16.59
N HIS A 77 -7.44 -5.14 16.41
CA HIS A 77 -8.41 -5.24 15.31
C HIS A 77 -9.53 -4.20 15.41
N GLU A 78 -9.98 -3.86 16.62
CA GLU A 78 -11.03 -2.87 16.84
C GLU A 78 -10.61 -1.42 16.58
N ARG A 79 -9.30 -1.16 16.36
CA ARG A 79 -8.74 0.19 16.15
C ARG A 79 -8.42 0.51 14.69
N CYS A 80 -8.71 -0.40 13.77
CA CYS A 80 -8.47 -0.25 12.33
C CYS A 80 -9.72 0.25 11.60
#